data_AF-A0A672Q6H0-F1
#
_entry.id   AF-A0A672Q6H0-F1
#
_cell.length_a   1.000
_cell.length_b   1.000
_cell.length_c   1.000
_cell.angle_alpha   90.00
_cell.angle_beta   90.00
_cell.angle_gamma   90.00
#
_symmetry.space_group_name_H-M   'P 1'
#
loop_
_entity.id
_entity.type
_entity.pdbx_description
1 polymer ?
#
loop_
_entity_poly.entity_id
_entity_poly.type
_entity_poly.pdbx_seq_one_letter_code
_entity_poly.pdbx_strand_id
1 'polypeptide(L)'
;MFCAKLKDLKIAGECPFSMVVGNEEPADFEESSAVNVLPVSREVQGTNTNILPRRKINRSKVNLHSLGESIRKLVCPECEKLRNALIRVMKQQIDMSCPVACSSDVSQTMDNAEQLSDVMRNFSLKTDIPMDTLTNSLGLEVFRDCYEEDGHILRVVGGALHDFLNSFNVLLKQSTPPTPEVQRYIHQASILCLDKDPGLLTVYFFNPLPTTELFFSGIIQAAACLLYCTRVEVRMDVGGKDSGALQANHQPHLLYSVVVRDGRSLTPSPMRTHSSGDIPLSLLYSTFPFHILLDQEMSLMQIGDGLRRRLGRCRDGQRRTVFNEHFAIVSPEIRASFQDILTMLNTQFVLRVKQYGGSSADSPGKHMDLKGQMIFMSEISALLFLGSPCVDKLEELTGRGLYLSDIPIHNALRDVVLVGEQTKAQDGLKKRLGKAKAANSRAALHDIPRERRSAFVAGTSCAGKKV
;
A
#
# COMPACT_ATOMS: atom_id res chain seq x y z
N MET A 1 15.48 17.98 44.69
CA MET A 1 16.27 19.20 44.42
C MET A 1 16.50 19.37 42.92
N PHE A 2 15.44 19.68 42.15
CA PHE A 2 15.53 19.78 40.68
C PHE A 2 14.60 20.88 40.12
N CYS A 3 14.48 22.02 40.81
CA CYS A 3 13.70 23.18 40.35
C CYS A 3 14.45 24.52 40.47
N ALA A 4 15.78 24.55 40.38
CA ALA A 4 16.56 25.79 40.57
C ALA A 4 17.59 26.12 39.47
N LYS A 5 17.55 25.48 38.29
CA LYS A 5 18.52 25.75 37.19
C LYS A 5 17.87 25.95 35.82
N LEU A 6 16.76 26.69 35.76
CA LEU A 6 16.12 27.10 34.50
C LEU A 6 16.04 28.62 34.32
N LYS A 7 16.61 29.41 35.24
CA LYS A 7 16.53 30.89 35.22
C LYS A 7 17.64 31.60 34.44
N ASP A 8 18.65 30.90 33.92
CA ASP A 8 19.82 31.54 33.27
C ASP A 8 19.93 31.30 31.75
N LEU A 9 18.91 30.74 31.10
CA LEU A 9 18.86 30.67 29.63
C LEU A 9 18.28 31.96 29.05
N LYS A 10 19.15 32.95 28.78
CA LYS A 10 18.83 34.06 27.87
C LYS A 10 18.78 33.52 26.44
N ILE A 11 17.60 33.11 26.00
CA ILE A 11 17.33 32.82 24.59
C ILE A 11 17.15 34.17 23.89
N ALA A 12 18.18 34.64 23.19
CA ALA A 12 18.02 35.71 22.22
C ALA A 12 17.17 35.17 21.07
N GLY A 13 15.96 35.68 20.93
CA GLY A 13 15.04 35.33 19.86
C GLY A 13 15.41 36.07 18.58
N GLU A 14 16.29 35.48 17.77
CA GLU A 14 16.42 35.83 16.36
C GLU A 14 16.10 34.59 15.51
N CYS A 15 14.99 34.67 14.77
CA CYS A 15 14.55 33.66 13.82
C CYS A 15 15.36 33.83 12.52
N PRO A 16 16.00 32.79 11.96
CA PRO A 16 16.88 32.94 10.79
C PRO A 16 16.16 33.15 9.44
N PHE A 17 14.83 33.38 9.42
CA PHE A 17 14.02 33.39 8.20
C PHE A 17 13.31 34.73 7.91
N SER A 18 13.66 35.83 8.56
CA SER A 18 12.94 37.12 8.42
C SER A 18 13.54 38.14 7.42
N MET A 19 14.40 37.73 6.48
CA MET A 19 14.95 38.64 5.48
C MET A 19 14.59 38.25 4.04
N VAL A 20 13.31 38.25 3.67
CA VAL A 20 12.84 38.60 2.32
C VAL A 20 11.38 39.09 2.41
N VAL A 21 11.05 40.11 1.62
CA VAL A 21 9.74 40.72 1.33
C VAL A 21 9.42 41.98 2.16
N GLY A 22 9.44 43.10 1.44
CA GLY A 22 9.29 44.45 1.95
C GLY A 22 7.84 44.91 2.17
N ASN A 23 7.79 46.06 2.84
CA ASN A 23 6.64 46.87 3.25
C ASN A 23 5.51 46.98 2.22
N GLU A 24 4.28 46.67 2.65
CA GLU A 24 3.09 47.55 2.51
C GLU A 24 2.18 47.33 3.74
N GLU A 25 1.73 48.41 4.37
CA GLU A 25 0.82 48.40 5.53
C GLU A 25 -0.62 48.04 5.11
N PRO A 26 -1.45 47.42 5.99
CA PRO A 26 -2.84 47.13 5.70
C PRO A 26 -3.77 48.28 6.12
N ALA A 27 -4.75 48.60 5.27
CA ALA A 27 -5.90 49.42 5.63
C ALA A 27 -6.98 48.56 6.31
N ASP A 28 -7.54 49.07 7.40
CA ASP A 28 -8.70 48.56 8.13
C ASP A 28 -9.89 48.29 7.21
N PHE A 29 -10.55 47.13 7.34
CA PHE A 29 -11.98 46.99 7.04
C PHE A 29 -12.64 45.83 7.81
N GLU A 30 -13.93 46.05 8.08
CA GLU A 30 -14.79 45.51 9.13
C GLU A 30 -15.18 44.02 9.05
N GLU A 31 -15.63 43.53 10.21
CA GLU A 31 -16.42 42.30 10.41
C GLU A 31 -17.61 42.21 9.43
N SER A 32 -17.72 41.09 8.70
CA SER A 32 -19.03 40.56 8.34
C SER A 32 -19.04 39.05 8.03
N SER A 33 -20.15 38.48 8.44
CA SER A 33 -20.66 37.10 8.44
C SER A 33 -20.25 36.11 7.33
N ALA A 34 -20.20 34.85 7.76
CA ALA A 34 -19.95 33.65 6.98
C ALA A 34 -20.97 33.39 5.84
N VAL A 35 -20.46 33.08 4.65
CA VAL A 35 -21.16 32.30 3.62
C VAL A 35 -20.15 31.39 2.90
N ASN A 36 -20.51 30.10 2.79
CA ASN A 36 -19.78 29.05 2.08
C ASN A 36 -19.41 29.43 0.63
N VAL A 37 -18.14 29.30 0.26
CA VAL A 37 -17.68 29.38 -1.15
C VAL A 37 -16.72 28.23 -1.46
N LEU A 38 -17.11 27.41 -2.44
CA LEU A 38 -16.32 26.35 -3.10
C LEU A 38 -15.22 26.95 -3.99
N PRO A 39 -14.06 26.29 -4.22
CA PRO A 39 -13.07 26.81 -5.14
C PRO A 39 -13.48 26.54 -6.60
N VAL A 40 -13.51 27.63 -7.37
CA VAL A 40 -13.74 27.70 -8.81
C VAL A 40 -12.49 27.21 -9.55
N SER A 41 -12.66 26.23 -10.44
CA SER A 41 -11.66 25.91 -11.47
C SER A 41 -12.08 26.59 -12.78
N ARG A 42 -11.24 27.47 -13.32
CA ARG A 42 -11.46 28.17 -14.59
C ARG A 42 -11.17 27.23 -15.75
N GLU A 43 -12.20 26.83 -16.50
CA GLU A 43 -12.05 26.27 -17.85
C GLU A 43 -11.93 27.41 -18.87
N VAL A 44 -10.85 27.42 -19.65
CA VAL A 44 -10.70 28.25 -20.85
C VAL A 44 -11.32 27.48 -22.01
N GLN A 45 -12.47 27.94 -22.50
CA GLN A 45 -13.11 27.44 -23.71
C GLN A 45 -12.35 27.94 -24.95
N GLY A 46 -11.74 27.01 -25.68
CA GLY A 46 -11.34 27.17 -27.07
C GLY A 46 -12.23 26.28 -27.94
N THR A 47 -13.09 26.91 -28.73
CA THR A 47 -14.02 26.31 -29.70
C THR A 47 -13.25 25.60 -30.82
N ASN A 48 -13.47 24.30 -31.00
CA ASN A 48 -13.47 23.67 -32.32
C ASN A 48 -14.24 22.34 -32.29
N THR A 49 -15.28 22.31 -33.11
CA THR A 49 -16.23 21.21 -33.31
C THR A 49 -15.58 20.05 -34.05
N ASN A 50 -15.48 18.89 -33.41
CA ASN A 50 -15.50 17.59 -34.09
C ASN A 50 -16.17 16.56 -33.17
N ILE A 51 -17.29 16.02 -33.66
CA ILE A 51 -18.15 15.09 -32.95
C ILE A 51 -17.45 13.73 -32.91
N LEU A 52 -16.88 13.36 -31.76
CA LEU A 52 -16.55 11.96 -31.43
C LEU A 52 -17.55 11.47 -30.37
N PRO A 53 -17.97 10.19 -30.40
CA PRO A 53 -19.00 9.69 -29.51
C PRO A 53 -18.48 9.74 -28.07
N ARG A 54 -19.16 10.54 -27.23
CA ARG A 54 -18.94 10.58 -25.78
C ARG A 54 -19.23 9.19 -25.20
N ARG A 55 -18.20 8.34 -25.07
CA ARG A 55 -18.24 7.14 -24.23
C ARG A 55 -18.56 7.58 -22.80
N LYS A 56 -19.70 7.13 -22.27
CA LYS A 56 -20.07 7.33 -20.86
C LYS A 56 -19.07 6.55 -20.00
N ILE A 57 -18.03 7.22 -19.51
CA ILE A 57 -17.15 6.64 -18.48
C ILE A 57 -17.95 6.69 -17.18
N ASN A 58 -18.54 5.55 -16.80
CA ASN A 58 -19.10 5.37 -15.48
C ASN A 58 -17.93 5.28 -14.50
N ARG A 59 -17.36 6.43 -14.10
CA ARG A 59 -16.20 6.50 -13.21
C ARG A 59 -16.63 6.02 -11.82
N SER A 60 -16.49 4.73 -11.58
CA SER A 60 -16.62 4.15 -10.25
C SER A 60 -15.66 4.85 -9.29
N LYS A 61 -16.11 5.09 -8.06
CA LYS A 61 -15.31 5.73 -7.02
C LYS A 61 -14.06 4.89 -6.74
N VAL A 62 -12.88 5.50 -6.86
CA VAL A 62 -11.61 4.85 -6.51
C VAL A 62 -11.60 4.54 -5.02
N ASN A 63 -11.43 3.28 -4.69
CA ASN A 63 -11.30 2.75 -3.35
C ASN A 63 -10.24 1.63 -3.33
N LEU A 64 -9.87 1.17 -2.13
CA LEU A 64 -8.79 0.19 -1.96
C LEU A 64 -9.08 -1.15 -2.64
N HIS A 65 -10.34 -1.59 -2.63
CA HIS A 65 -10.77 -2.81 -3.30
C HIS A 65 -10.68 -2.66 -4.83
N SER A 66 -11.15 -1.54 -5.38
CA SER A 66 -11.04 -1.28 -6.83
C SER A 66 -9.58 -1.21 -7.31
N LEU A 67 -8.68 -0.66 -6.50
CA LEU A 67 -7.24 -0.66 -6.78
C LEU A 67 -6.69 -2.09 -6.80
N GLY A 68 -7.03 -2.91 -5.80
CA GLY A 68 -6.63 -4.30 -5.73
C GLY A 68 -7.17 -5.12 -6.90
N GLU A 69 -8.45 -4.94 -7.27
CA GLU A 69 -9.08 -5.64 -8.39
C GLU A 69 -8.44 -5.30 -9.73
N SER A 70 -8.15 -4.03 -10.01
CA SER A 70 -7.51 -3.64 -11.26
C SER A 70 -6.11 -4.25 -11.41
N ILE A 71 -5.33 -4.29 -10.33
CA ILE A 71 -4.02 -4.96 -10.35
C ILE A 71 -4.18 -6.48 -10.48
N ARG A 72 -5.16 -7.09 -9.80
CA ARG A 72 -5.45 -8.52 -9.94
C ARG A 72 -5.80 -8.90 -11.38
N LYS A 73 -6.63 -8.10 -12.07
CA LYS A 73 -6.97 -8.33 -13.49
C LYS A 73 -5.74 -8.33 -14.41
N LEU A 74 -4.71 -7.54 -14.10
CA LEU A 74 -3.45 -7.53 -14.85
C LEU A 74 -2.64 -8.81 -14.61
N VAL A 75 -2.48 -9.24 -13.36
CA VAL A 75 -1.60 -10.38 -13.01
C VAL A 75 -2.29 -11.74 -13.21
N CYS A 76 -3.61 -11.78 -12.98
CA CYS A 76 -4.47 -12.96 -13.08
C CYS A 76 -5.77 -12.59 -13.81
N PRO A 77 -5.72 -12.38 -15.15
CA PRO A 77 -6.89 -12.10 -15.95
C PRO A 77 -7.85 -13.29 -15.98
N GLU A 78 -9.14 -13.01 -16.19
CA GLU A 78 -10.15 -14.05 -16.42
C GLU A 78 -9.85 -14.81 -17.71
N CYS A 79 -10.07 -16.13 -17.72
CA CYS A 79 -9.78 -16.99 -18.88
C CYS A 79 -10.45 -16.48 -20.16
N GLU A 80 -11.68 -15.98 -20.08
CA GLU A 80 -12.39 -15.42 -21.24
C GLU A 80 -11.71 -14.17 -21.80
N LYS A 81 -11.31 -13.24 -20.93
CA LYS A 81 -10.60 -12.01 -21.34
C LYS A 81 -9.25 -12.36 -21.95
N LEU A 82 -8.52 -13.29 -21.34
CA LEU A 82 -7.23 -13.78 -21.83
C LEU A 82 -7.37 -14.44 -23.21
N ARG A 83 -8.41 -15.27 -23.41
CA ARG A 83 -8.74 -15.87 -24.71
C ARG A 83 -9.05 -14.81 -25.76
N ASN A 84 -9.88 -13.82 -25.42
CA ASN A 84 -10.25 -12.76 -26.35
C ASN A 84 -9.04 -11.91 -26.76
N ALA A 85 -8.14 -11.61 -25.82
CA ALA A 85 -6.87 -10.95 -26.10
C ALA A 85 -6.01 -11.78 -27.05
N LEU A 86 -5.86 -13.09 -26.81
CA LEU A 86 -5.11 -13.98 -27.69
C LEU A 86 -5.69 -14.03 -29.11
N ILE A 87 -7.01 -14.12 -29.25
CA ILE A 87 -7.68 -14.11 -30.57
C ILE A 87 -7.38 -12.80 -31.31
N ARG A 88 -7.37 -11.65 -30.63
CA ARG A 88 -7.03 -10.36 -31.25
C ARG A 88 -5.56 -10.33 -31.68
N VAL A 89 -4.63 -10.83 -30.87
CA VAL A 89 -3.21 -10.95 -31.25
C VAL A 89 -3.06 -11.83 -32.49
N MET A 90 -3.66 -13.02 -32.51
CA MET A 90 -3.56 -13.94 -33.66
C MET A 90 -4.11 -13.30 -34.93
N LYS A 91 -5.26 -12.60 -34.86
CA LYS A 91 -5.85 -11.89 -36.01
C LYS A 91 -4.94 -10.78 -36.52
N GLN A 92 -4.45 -9.90 -35.64
CA GLN A 92 -3.55 -8.80 -36.00
C GLN A 92 -2.27 -9.32 -36.67
N GLN A 93 -1.73 -10.44 -36.16
CA GLN A 93 -0.53 -11.03 -36.71
C GLN A 93 -0.76 -11.69 -38.08
N ILE A 94 -1.91 -12.36 -38.28
CA ILE A 94 -2.30 -12.93 -39.58
C ILE A 94 -2.51 -11.82 -40.62
N ASP A 95 -3.24 -10.76 -40.26
CA ASP A 95 -3.51 -9.63 -41.16
C ASP A 95 -2.22 -8.92 -41.64
N MET A 96 -1.17 -8.93 -40.81
CA MET A 96 0.14 -8.37 -41.14
C MET A 96 1.04 -9.31 -41.98
N SER A 97 0.81 -10.63 -41.94
CA SER A 97 1.71 -11.65 -42.50
C SER A 97 1.15 -12.42 -43.71
N CYS A 98 -0.17 -12.64 -43.80
CA CYS A 98 -0.80 -13.32 -44.95
C CYS A 98 -2.35 -13.17 -44.97
N PRO A 99 -2.97 -12.51 -45.98
CA PRO A 99 -4.42 -12.30 -46.04
C PRO A 99 -5.27 -13.52 -46.45
N VAL A 100 -4.63 -14.61 -46.89
CA VAL A 100 -5.31 -15.72 -47.59
C VAL A 100 -5.04 -17.02 -46.85
N ALA A 101 -6.09 -17.58 -46.24
CA ALA A 101 -6.17 -18.90 -45.61
C ALA A 101 -5.67 -19.04 -44.15
N CYS A 102 -6.42 -18.49 -43.16
CA CYS A 102 -6.39 -19.05 -41.79
C CYS A 102 -7.55 -18.60 -40.86
N SER A 103 -8.71 -18.18 -41.39
CA SER A 103 -9.74 -17.52 -40.56
C SER A 103 -10.70 -18.44 -39.79
N SER A 104 -10.73 -19.76 -40.04
CA SER A 104 -11.83 -20.62 -39.57
C SER A 104 -11.59 -21.39 -38.26
N ASP A 105 -10.35 -21.56 -37.77
CA ASP A 105 -10.07 -22.45 -36.63
C ASP A 105 -9.70 -21.76 -35.30
N VAL A 106 -9.64 -20.43 -35.25
CA VAL A 106 -9.14 -19.71 -34.07
C VAL A 106 -10.13 -19.75 -32.89
N SER A 107 -11.41 -19.98 -33.15
CA SER A 107 -12.52 -19.83 -32.19
C SER A 107 -12.69 -20.93 -31.13
N GLN A 108 -12.02 -22.09 -31.26
CA GLN A 108 -12.20 -23.25 -30.35
C GLN A 108 -10.96 -23.60 -29.51
N THR A 109 -9.97 -22.71 -29.40
CA THR A 109 -8.61 -23.13 -29.02
C THR A 109 -8.29 -23.19 -27.53
N MET A 110 -9.06 -22.56 -26.63
CA MET A 110 -8.71 -22.48 -25.21
C MET A 110 -9.93 -22.61 -24.29
N ASP A 111 -10.00 -23.73 -23.57
CA ASP A 111 -11.02 -24.00 -22.54
C ASP A 111 -10.53 -23.63 -21.13
N ASN A 112 -9.22 -23.75 -20.89
CA ASN A 112 -8.58 -23.42 -19.62
C ASN A 112 -7.27 -22.63 -19.84
N ALA A 113 -6.81 -21.90 -18.81
CA ALA A 113 -5.61 -21.07 -18.91
C ALA A 113 -4.32 -21.90 -19.08
N GLU A 114 -4.33 -23.17 -18.71
CA GLU A 114 -3.19 -24.09 -18.84
C GLU A 114 -2.85 -24.41 -20.31
N GLN A 115 -3.85 -24.45 -21.20
CA GLN A 115 -3.66 -24.66 -22.64
C GLN A 115 -3.01 -23.46 -23.34
N LEU A 116 -2.94 -22.29 -22.69
CA LEU A 116 -2.48 -21.04 -23.31
C LEU A 116 -1.07 -21.19 -23.91
N SER A 117 -0.13 -21.81 -23.18
CA SER A 117 1.23 -22.00 -23.66
C SER A 117 1.27 -22.89 -24.91
N ASP A 118 0.45 -23.94 -24.97
CA ASP A 118 0.44 -24.88 -26.08
C ASP A 118 -0.20 -24.27 -27.33
N VAL A 119 -1.29 -23.50 -27.16
CA VAL A 119 -1.94 -22.76 -28.25
C VAL A 119 -0.97 -21.74 -28.85
N MET A 120 -0.29 -20.96 -28.01
CA MET A 120 0.70 -19.98 -28.48
C MET A 120 1.88 -20.65 -29.19
N ARG A 121 2.41 -21.76 -28.64
CA ARG A 121 3.50 -22.53 -29.27
C ARG A 121 3.09 -23.08 -30.63
N ASN A 122 1.90 -23.68 -30.72
CA ASN A 122 1.37 -24.20 -31.98
C ASN A 122 1.16 -23.10 -33.02
N PHE A 123 0.69 -21.92 -32.59
CA PHE A 123 0.52 -20.77 -33.48
C PHE A 123 1.87 -20.22 -33.97
N SER A 124 2.85 -20.08 -33.07
CA SER A 124 4.22 -19.69 -33.40
C SER A 124 4.83 -20.63 -34.44
N LEU A 125 4.72 -21.95 -34.25
CA LEU A 125 5.22 -22.95 -35.19
C LEU A 125 4.53 -22.89 -36.57
N LYS A 126 3.24 -22.57 -36.62
CA LYS A 126 2.47 -22.48 -37.86
C LYS A 126 2.72 -21.19 -38.65
N THR A 127 3.04 -20.10 -37.95
CA THR A 127 3.14 -18.76 -38.55
C THR A 127 4.58 -18.24 -38.65
N ASP A 128 5.55 -18.96 -38.08
CA ASP A 128 6.95 -18.57 -37.95
C ASP A 128 7.16 -17.25 -37.17
N ILE A 129 6.16 -16.85 -36.37
CA ILE A 129 6.24 -15.67 -35.51
C ILE A 129 6.92 -16.06 -34.19
N PRO A 130 7.99 -15.35 -33.77
CA PRO A 130 8.70 -15.67 -32.53
C PRO A 130 7.79 -15.61 -31.29
N MET A 131 7.96 -16.55 -30.36
CA MET A 131 7.20 -16.58 -29.10
C MET A 131 7.29 -15.26 -28.33
N ASP A 132 8.47 -14.63 -28.27
CA ASP A 132 8.66 -13.33 -27.59
C ASP A 132 7.78 -12.22 -28.18
N THR A 133 7.49 -12.28 -29.48
CA THR A 133 6.60 -11.31 -30.13
C THR A 133 5.15 -11.56 -29.73
N LEU A 134 4.76 -12.83 -29.63
CA LEU A 134 3.42 -13.23 -29.19
C LEU A 134 3.17 -12.90 -27.72
N THR A 135 4.13 -13.18 -26.83
CA THR A 135 4.02 -12.90 -25.39
C THR A 135 3.91 -11.41 -25.10
N ASN A 136 4.74 -10.60 -25.75
CA ASN A 136 4.67 -9.15 -25.67
C ASN A 136 3.32 -8.63 -26.22
N SER A 137 2.89 -9.10 -27.39
CA SER A 137 1.61 -8.69 -27.98
C SER A 137 0.41 -9.06 -27.09
N LEU A 138 0.44 -10.25 -26.48
CA LEU A 138 -0.60 -10.70 -25.55
C LEU A 138 -0.65 -9.81 -24.31
N GLY A 139 0.49 -9.49 -23.71
CA GLY A 139 0.55 -8.58 -22.56
C GLY A 139 0.07 -7.17 -22.87
N LEU A 140 0.36 -6.65 -24.07
CA LEU A 140 -0.16 -5.36 -24.53
C LEU A 140 -1.70 -5.36 -24.61
N GLU A 141 -2.30 -6.41 -25.18
CA GLU A 141 -3.76 -6.54 -25.28
C GLU A 141 -4.43 -6.77 -23.92
N VAL A 142 -3.84 -7.59 -23.04
CA VAL A 142 -4.32 -7.80 -21.66
C VAL A 142 -4.32 -6.48 -20.88
N PHE A 143 -3.24 -5.71 -20.98
CA PHE A 143 -3.16 -4.41 -20.33
C PHE A 143 -4.18 -3.43 -20.93
N ARG A 144 -4.35 -3.42 -22.26
CA ARG A 144 -5.31 -2.54 -22.94
C ARG A 144 -6.73 -2.80 -22.46
N ASP A 145 -7.15 -4.05 -22.38
CA ASP A 145 -8.48 -4.43 -21.87
C ASP A 145 -8.70 -3.89 -20.45
N CYS A 146 -7.71 -4.09 -19.57
CA CYS A 146 -7.79 -3.58 -18.21
C CYS A 146 -7.77 -2.04 -18.16
N TYR A 147 -6.99 -1.39 -19.03
CA TYR A 147 -6.88 0.07 -19.08
C TYR A 147 -8.14 0.75 -19.62
N GLU A 148 -8.85 0.12 -20.56
CA GLU A 148 -10.13 0.61 -21.05
C GLU A 148 -11.20 0.62 -19.96
N GLU A 149 -11.18 -0.37 -19.06
CA GLU A 149 -12.08 -0.46 -17.91
C GLU A 149 -11.65 0.45 -16.75
N ASP A 150 -10.37 0.38 -16.37
CA ASP A 150 -9.85 0.83 -15.08
C ASP A 150 -8.74 1.90 -15.22
N GLY A 151 -8.63 2.57 -16.37
CA GLY A 151 -7.53 3.51 -16.64
C GLY A 151 -7.43 4.67 -15.65
N HIS A 152 -8.54 5.13 -15.05
CA HIS A 152 -8.51 6.15 -13.99
C HIS A 152 -7.98 5.62 -12.65
N ILE A 153 -8.08 4.31 -12.41
CA ILE A 153 -7.56 3.61 -11.23
C ILE A 153 -6.06 3.37 -11.42
N LEU A 154 -5.65 2.81 -12.57
CA LEU A 154 -4.25 2.48 -12.84
C LEU A 154 -3.33 3.72 -12.81
N ARG A 155 -3.83 4.89 -13.23
CA ARG A 155 -3.07 6.15 -13.22
C ARG A 155 -2.73 6.67 -11.82
N VAL A 156 -3.41 6.23 -10.77
CA VAL A 156 -3.14 6.70 -9.38
C VAL A 156 -2.28 5.72 -8.58
N VAL A 157 -1.89 4.58 -9.15
CA VAL A 157 -1.15 3.52 -8.46
C VAL A 157 0.32 3.88 -8.19
N GLY A 158 0.96 4.62 -9.10
CA GLY A 158 2.36 5.01 -8.96
C GLY A 158 2.72 6.21 -9.83
N GLY A 159 3.66 7.04 -9.36
CA GLY A 159 4.15 8.23 -10.08
C GLY A 159 5.10 7.90 -11.23
N ALA A 160 5.76 6.74 -11.15
CA ALA A 160 6.64 6.18 -12.16
C ALA A 160 6.44 4.67 -12.31
N LEU A 161 7.01 4.07 -13.35
CA LEU A 161 6.92 2.62 -13.61
C LEU A 161 7.45 1.79 -12.43
N HIS A 162 8.55 2.22 -11.81
CA HIS A 162 9.12 1.58 -10.61
C HIS A 162 8.10 1.53 -9.47
N ASP A 163 7.47 2.66 -9.15
CA ASP A 163 6.50 2.77 -8.06
C ASP A 163 5.23 1.97 -8.40
N PHE A 164 4.80 1.97 -9.66
CA PHE A 164 3.68 1.17 -10.13
C PHE A 164 3.89 -0.32 -9.87
N LEU A 165 5.02 -0.87 -10.29
CA LEU A 165 5.35 -2.28 -10.10
C LEU A 165 5.51 -2.63 -8.61
N ASN A 166 6.16 -1.76 -7.83
CA ASN A 166 6.32 -2.00 -6.41
C ASN A 166 5.00 -1.88 -5.62
N SER A 167 4.00 -1.16 -6.12
CA SER A 167 2.66 -1.11 -5.51
C SER A 167 1.86 -2.42 -5.63
N PHE A 168 2.25 -3.37 -6.51
CA PHE A 168 1.45 -4.57 -6.78
C PHE A 168 1.24 -5.41 -5.52
N ASN A 169 2.29 -5.64 -4.73
CA ASN A 169 2.22 -6.52 -3.57
C ASN A 169 1.24 -6.06 -2.50
N VAL A 170 1.14 -4.75 -2.28
CA VAL A 170 0.22 -4.17 -1.30
C VAL A 170 -1.22 -4.24 -1.83
N LEU A 171 -1.41 -3.92 -3.12
CA LEU A 171 -2.73 -3.84 -3.74
C LEU A 171 -3.33 -5.22 -4.03
N LEU A 172 -2.54 -6.20 -4.45
CA LEU A 172 -3.00 -7.57 -4.69
C LEU A 172 -3.62 -8.20 -3.44
N LYS A 173 -3.09 -7.88 -2.25
CA LYS A 173 -3.67 -8.32 -0.96
C LYS A 173 -5.04 -7.71 -0.66
N GLN A 174 -5.45 -6.66 -1.38
CA GLN A 174 -6.76 -5.99 -1.26
C GLN A 174 -7.79 -6.50 -2.27
N SER A 175 -7.35 -7.37 -3.19
CA SER A 175 -8.22 -7.97 -4.19
C SER A 175 -9.04 -9.14 -3.63
N THR A 176 -10.02 -9.59 -4.42
CA THR A 176 -10.87 -10.75 -4.20
C THR A 176 -10.49 -11.82 -5.22
N PRO A 177 -9.66 -12.81 -4.83
CA PRO A 177 -9.27 -13.89 -5.72
C PRO A 177 -10.50 -14.72 -6.13
N PRO A 178 -10.57 -15.20 -7.38
CA PRO A 178 -11.70 -15.97 -7.88
C PRO A 178 -11.77 -17.38 -7.29
N THR A 179 -10.62 -17.97 -6.95
CA THR A 179 -10.52 -19.32 -6.39
C THR A 179 -9.50 -19.35 -5.23
N PRO A 180 -9.63 -20.30 -4.29
CA PRO A 180 -8.66 -20.45 -3.20
C PRO A 180 -7.24 -20.78 -3.71
N GLU A 181 -7.10 -21.45 -4.84
CA GLU A 181 -5.79 -21.69 -5.46
C GLU A 181 -5.14 -20.37 -5.89
N VAL A 182 -5.88 -19.51 -6.60
CA VAL A 182 -5.39 -18.19 -7.01
C VAL A 182 -5.07 -17.32 -5.79
N GLN A 183 -5.87 -17.43 -4.72
CA GLN A 183 -5.58 -16.74 -3.47
C GLN A 183 -4.20 -17.13 -2.89
N ARG A 184 -3.84 -18.42 -2.93
CA ARG A 184 -2.52 -18.88 -2.46
C ARG A 184 -1.39 -18.30 -3.30
N TYR A 185 -1.54 -18.28 -4.63
CA TYR A 185 -0.56 -17.62 -5.50
C TYR A 185 -0.43 -16.14 -5.19
N ILE A 186 -1.54 -15.41 -5.07
CA ILE A 186 -1.51 -13.97 -4.75
C ILE A 186 -0.82 -13.69 -3.41
N HIS A 187 -1.00 -14.54 -2.40
CA HIS A 187 -0.33 -14.38 -1.11
C HIS A 187 1.17 -14.72 -1.12
N GLN A 188 1.60 -15.58 -2.05
CA GLN A 188 2.99 -16.02 -2.18
C GLN A 188 3.78 -15.28 -3.27
N ALA A 189 3.08 -14.61 -4.18
CA ALA A 189 3.64 -13.80 -5.25
C ALA A 189 4.23 -12.50 -4.69
N SER A 190 5.38 -12.11 -5.22
CA SER A 190 6.02 -10.86 -4.87
C SER A 190 6.75 -10.27 -6.07
N ILE A 191 6.45 -9.01 -6.37
CA ILE A 191 7.14 -8.23 -7.40
C ILE A 191 8.07 -7.24 -6.70
N LEU A 192 9.34 -7.26 -7.09
CA LEU A 192 10.37 -6.35 -6.60
C LEU A 192 11.05 -5.69 -7.80
N CYS A 193 10.81 -4.40 -7.96
CA CYS A 193 11.49 -3.57 -8.94
C CYS A 193 12.66 -2.84 -8.27
N LEU A 194 13.88 -3.11 -8.72
CA LEU A 194 15.10 -2.46 -8.30
C LEU A 194 15.61 -1.53 -9.40
N ASP A 195 16.08 -0.36 -9.00
CA ASP A 195 16.63 0.65 -9.88
C ASP A 195 18.16 0.64 -9.72
N LYS A 196 18.82 -0.33 -10.38
CA LYS A 196 20.27 -0.57 -10.28
C LYS A 196 21.08 0.57 -10.88
N ASP A 197 20.73 0.99 -12.09
CA ASP A 197 21.44 2.01 -12.86
C ASP A 197 20.47 2.99 -13.53
N PRO A 198 20.90 4.25 -13.81
CA PRO A 198 20.06 5.21 -14.52
C PRO A 198 19.54 4.65 -15.85
N GLY A 199 18.22 4.51 -15.97
CA GLY A 199 17.56 4.01 -17.19
C GLY A 199 17.49 2.48 -17.32
N LEU A 200 17.93 1.72 -16.30
CA LEU A 200 17.83 0.26 -16.23
C LEU A 200 17.12 -0.17 -14.94
N LEU A 201 15.95 -0.79 -15.09
CA LEU A 201 15.25 -1.45 -13.99
C LEU A 201 15.47 -2.96 -14.05
N THR A 202 15.67 -3.56 -12.88
CA THR A 202 15.65 -5.01 -12.69
C THR A 202 14.38 -5.38 -11.94
N VAL A 203 13.51 -6.16 -12.59
CA VAL A 203 12.22 -6.58 -12.00
C VAL A 203 12.28 -8.07 -11.69
N TYR A 204 12.23 -8.41 -10.40
CA TYR A 204 12.03 -9.77 -9.93
C TYR A 204 10.53 -10.02 -9.74
N PHE A 205 10.05 -11.15 -10.24
CA PHE A 205 8.72 -11.66 -9.94
C PHE A 205 8.87 -13.05 -9.32
N PHE A 206 8.74 -13.14 -8.00
CA PHE A 206 8.79 -14.38 -7.24
C PHE A 206 7.42 -15.07 -7.20
N ASN A 207 7.40 -16.39 -7.36
CA ASN A 207 6.21 -17.25 -7.34
C ASN A 207 5.04 -16.74 -8.22
N PRO A 208 5.27 -16.40 -9.50
CA PRO A 208 4.19 -16.00 -10.40
C PRO A 208 3.22 -17.16 -10.65
N LEU A 209 2.00 -16.85 -11.10
CA LEU A 209 1.17 -17.89 -11.71
C LEU A 209 1.86 -18.38 -12.99
N PRO A 210 1.79 -19.68 -13.33
CA PRO A 210 2.45 -20.24 -14.51
C PRO A 210 2.11 -19.52 -15.82
N THR A 211 0.88 -19.00 -15.94
CA THR A 211 0.42 -18.30 -17.15
C THR A 211 0.92 -16.86 -17.24
N THR A 212 1.29 -16.24 -16.10
CA THR A 212 1.71 -14.84 -16.05
C THR A 212 3.01 -14.60 -16.81
N GLU A 213 3.90 -15.59 -16.87
CA GLU A 213 5.13 -15.53 -17.66
C GLU A 213 4.88 -15.16 -19.13
N LEU A 214 3.76 -15.65 -19.69
CA LEU A 214 3.41 -15.50 -21.11
C LEU A 214 2.97 -14.10 -21.52
N PHE A 215 2.74 -13.19 -20.57
CA PHE A 215 2.22 -11.86 -20.90
C PHE A 215 2.76 -10.73 -20.02
N PHE A 216 3.47 -11.02 -18.92
CA PHE A 216 3.90 -9.99 -17.98
C PHE A 216 4.92 -8.99 -18.58
N SER A 217 5.78 -9.42 -19.51
CA SER A 217 6.67 -8.51 -20.23
C SER A 217 5.91 -7.45 -21.02
N GLY A 218 4.85 -7.86 -21.72
CA GLY A 218 3.95 -6.95 -22.44
C GLY A 218 3.16 -6.04 -21.51
N ILE A 219 2.80 -6.49 -20.29
CA ILE A 219 2.19 -5.64 -19.26
C ILE A 219 3.15 -4.51 -18.83
N ILE A 220 4.41 -4.84 -18.55
CA ILE A 220 5.43 -3.83 -18.17
C ILE A 220 5.58 -2.81 -19.30
N GLN A 221 5.70 -3.30 -20.54
CA GLN A 221 5.85 -2.44 -21.72
C GLN A 221 4.61 -1.54 -21.96
N ALA A 222 3.41 -2.10 -21.81
CA ALA A 222 2.16 -1.36 -21.94
C ALA A 222 2.02 -0.29 -20.86
N ALA A 223 2.32 -0.63 -19.60
CA ALA A 223 2.25 0.30 -18.47
C ALA A 223 3.20 1.49 -18.69
N ALA A 224 4.45 1.23 -19.09
CA ALA A 224 5.43 2.26 -19.40
C ALA A 224 4.93 3.23 -20.49
N CYS A 225 4.35 2.68 -21.56
CA CYS A 225 3.87 3.45 -22.70
C CYS A 225 2.59 4.23 -22.39
N LEU A 226 1.56 3.56 -21.86
CA LEU A 226 0.20 4.10 -21.70
C LEU A 226 -0.01 4.93 -20.43
N LEU A 227 0.76 4.66 -19.36
CA LEU A 227 0.68 5.44 -18.12
C LEU A 227 1.71 6.57 -18.09
N TYR A 228 2.93 6.30 -18.56
CA TYR A 228 4.08 7.20 -18.37
C TYR A 228 4.65 7.75 -19.67
N CYS A 229 4.04 7.46 -20.83
CA CYS A 229 4.52 7.92 -22.14
C CYS A 229 6.01 7.62 -22.39
N THR A 230 6.48 6.47 -21.88
CA THR A 230 7.89 6.06 -21.93
C THR A 230 8.03 4.78 -22.75
N ARG A 231 8.93 4.79 -23.73
CA ARG A 231 9.25 3.59 -24.52
C ARG A 231 10.35 2.79 -23.84
N VAL A 232 10.01 1.55 -23.49
CA VAL A 232 10.93 0.61 -22.85
C VAL A 232 11.08 -0.65 -23.70
N GLU A 233 12.25 -1.25 -23.58
CA GLU A 233 12.53 -2.61 -24.03
C GLU A 233 12.58 -3.51 -22.80
N VAL A 234 11.78 -4.57 -22.82
CA VAL A 234 11.71 -5.56 -21.74
C VAL A 234 12.33 -6.85 -22.25
N ARG A 235 13.36 -7.34 -21.55
CA ARG A 235 13.99 -8.64 -21.82
C ARG A 235 13.82 -9.53 -20.61
N MET A 236 13.41 -10.77 -20.85
CA MET A 236 13.34 -11.78 -19.80
C MET A 236 14.68 -12.54 -19.77
N ASP A 237 15.33 -12.57 -18.62
CA ASP A 237 16.60 -13.28 -18.45
C ASP A 237 16.31 -14.74 -18.07
N VAL A 238 16.22 -15.60 -19.09
CA VAL A 238 15.99 -17.04 -18.93
C VAL A 238 17.26 -17.67 -18.34
N GLY A 239 17.27 -17.91 -17.02
CA GLY A 239 18.37 -18.60 -16.33
C GLY A 239 19.57 -17.72 -15.96
N GLY A 240 19.33 -16.46 -15.62
CA GLY A 240 20.39 -15.50 -15.26
C GLY A 240 21.27 -15.95 -14.09
N LYS A 241 22.57 -16.13 -14.37
CA LYS A 241 23.66 -16.18 -13.38
C LYS A 241 23.89 -14.78 -12.78
N ASP A 242 22.92 -14.23 -12.06
CA ASP A 242 23.12 -13.01 -11.28
C ASP A 242 23.96 -13.33 -10.03
N SER A 243 25.18 -12.82 -9.94
CA SER A 243 26.08 -12.99 -8.77
C SER A 243 25.64 -12.21 -7.51
N GLY A 244 24.34 -11.89 -7.37
CA GLY A 244 23.79 -11.07 -6.30
C GLY A 244 23.23 -11.88 -5.13
N ALA A 245 23.16 -11.27 -3.94
CA ALA A 245 22.64 -11.86 -2.69
C ALA A 245 21.20 -12.42 -2.78
N LEU A 246 20.46 -12.12 -3.85
CA LEU A 246 19.14 -12.66 -4.15
C LEU A 246 19.18 -14.07 -4.78
N GLN A 247 20.35 -14.66 -5.02
CA GLN A 247 20.48 -16.05 -5.49
C GLN A 247 20.76 -17.05 -4.37
N ALA A 248 19.71 -17.55 -3.71
CA ALA A 248 19.89 -18.69 -2.81
C ALA A 248 18.60 -19.48 -2.46
N ASN A 249 17.66 -19.76 -3.37
CA ASN A 249 16.80 -20.96 -3.22
C ASN A 249 15.87 -21.28 -4.41
N HIS A 250 15.46 -22.55 -4.44
CA HIS A 250 14.59 -23.32 -5.34
C HIS A 250 13.17 -22.75 -5.67
N GLN A 251 12.91 -21.45 -5.51
CA GLN A 251 11.61 -20.87 -5.83
C GLN A 251 11.56 -20.36 -7.28
N PRO A 252 10.47 -20.64 -8.02
CA PRO A 252 10.30 -20.13 -9.38
C PRO A 252 10.24 -18.60 -9.32
N HIS A 253 11.11 -17.95 -10.09
CA HIS A 253 11.12 -16.51 -10.24
C HIS A 253 11.39 -16.14 -11.69
N LEU A 254 10.82 -15.01 -12.10
CA LEU A 254 11.07 -14.39 -13.39
C LEU A 254 11.91 -13.14 -13.17
N LEU A 255 12.92 -12.96 -14.00
CA LEU A 255 13.81 -11.81 -13.98
C LEU A 255 13.63 -11.04 -15.29
N TYR A 256 13.31 -9.75 -15.18
CA TYR A 256 13.18 -8.86 -16.32
C TYR A 256 14.16 -7.70 -16.21
N SER A 257 14.85 -7.45 -17.31
CA SER A 257 15.67 -6.27 -17.55
C SER A 257 14.86 -5.28 -18.39
N VAL A 258 14.60 -4.09 -17.84
CA VAL A 258 13.80 -3.04 -18.49
C VAL A 258 14.69 -1.85 -18.81
N VAL A 259 14.92 -1.60 -20.10
CA VAL A 259 15.81 -0.56 -20.61
C VAL A 259 14.99 0.54 -21.27
N VAL A 260 15.25 1.80 -20.94
CA VAL A 260 14.60 2.94 -21.62
C VAL A 260 15.29 3.23 -22.94
N ARG A 261 14.51 3.33 -24.03
CA ARG A 261 15.05 3.58 -25.38
C ARG A 261 15.14 5.05 -25.75
N ASP A 262 14.19 5.85 -25.29
CA ASP A 262 14.18 7.29 -25.57
C ASP A 262 15.01 7.94 -24.46
N GLY A 263 16.12 8.63 -24.74
CA GLY A 263 17.06 9.23 -23.75
C GLY A 263 16.49 10.18 -22.67
N ARG A 264 15.16 10.23 -22.51
CA ARG A 264 14.47 10.58 -21.26
C ARG A 264 14.86 9.55 -20.19
N SER A 265 15.48 10.00 -19.12
CA SER A 265 15.61 9.16 -17.92
C SER A 265 14.23 8.71 -17.46
N LEU A 266 14.10 7.48 -16.96
CA LEU A 266 13.00 7.18 -16.04
C LEU A 266 12.99 8.31 -15.02
N THR A 267 11.84 8.95 -14.80
CA THR A 267 11.72 9.88 -13.69
C THR A 267 12.18 9.11 -12.47
N PRO A 268 13.32 9.48 -11.84
CA PRO A 268 13.75 8.79 -10.65
C PRO A 268 12.57 8.81 -9.70
N SER A 269 12.32 7.70 -8.99
CA SER A 269 11.30 7.69 -7.94
C SER A 269 11.51 8.96 -7.10
N PRO A 270 10.45 9.70 -6.71
CA PRO A 270 10.59 10.89 -5.86
C PRO A 270 11.41 10.62 -4.58
N MET A 271 11.59 9.34 -4.23
CA MET A 271 12.41 8.84 -3.13
C MET A 271 13.90 8.65 -3.45
N ARG A 272 14.36 8.82 -4.69
CA ARG A 272 15.80 8.86 -5.01
C ARG A 272 16.40 10.15 -4.48
N THR A 273 17.01 10.05 -3.31
CA THR A 273 17.76 11.15 -2.70
C THR A 273 19.03 11.41 -3.52
N HIS A 274 19.12 12.58 -4.14
CA HIS A 274 20.32 13.06 -4.84
C HIS A 274 21.38 13.63 -3.86
N SER A 275 21.14 13.56 -2.55
CA SER A 275 22.04 14.08 -1.51
C SER A 275 22.59 12.94 -0.64
N SER A 276 23.91 12.76 -0.68
CA SER A 276 24.70 11.91 0.21
C SER A 276 24.87 12.59 1.56
N GLY A 277 23.90 12.43 2.45
CA GLY A 277 24.08 12.75 3.87
C GLY A 277 24.18 11.44 4.64
N ASP A 278 25.37 11.12 5.16
CA ASP A 278 25.53 9.94 6.00
C ASP A 278 24.85 10.18 7.36
N ILE A 279 23.85 9.35 7.68
CA ILE A 279 23.23 9.33 9.01
C ILE A 279 23.95 8.28 9.85
N PRO A 280 24.54 8.65 11.01
CA PRO A 280 25.14 7.67 11.90
C PRO A 280 24.10 6.61 12.32
N LEU A 281 24.48 5.32 12.26
CA LEU A 281 23.61 4.21 12.66
C LEU A 281 23.08 4.37 14.10
N SER A 282 23.86 4.98 15.00
CA SER A 282 23.42 5.30 16.36
C SER A 282 22.19 6.21 16.38
N LEU A 283 22.15 7.22 15.50
CA LEU A 283 21.02 8.12 15.38
C LEU A 283 19.81 7.36 14.83
N LEU A 284 20.00 6.55 13.79
CA LEU A 284 18.95 5.70 13.23
C LEU A 284 18.34 4.79 14.31
N TYR A 285 19.17 4.11 15.08
CA TYR A 285 18.74 3.16 16.12
C TYR A 285 18.03 3.84 17.29
N SER A 286 18.47 5.05 17.66
CA SER A 286 17.78 5.84 18.70
C SER A 286 16.44 6.41 18.22
N THR A 287 16.31 6.66 16.91
CA THR A 287 15.10 7.22 16.30
C THR A 287 13.99 6.17 16.18
N PHE A 288 14.33 4.93 15.82
CA PHE A 288 13.36 3.87 15.59
C PHE A 288 13.40 2.81 16.70
N PRO A 289 12.64 2.90 17.80
CA PRO A 289 12.79 1.99 18.95
C PRO A 289 12.37 0.54 18.69
N PHE A 290 11.64 0.27 17.61
CA PHE A 290 11.18 -1.05 17.20
C PHE A 290 11.83 -1.48 15.88
N HIS A 291 13.14 -1.67 15.92
CA HIS A 291 13.92 -2.18 14.80
C HIS A 291 14.70 -3.43 15.19
N ILE A 292 15.06 -4.22 14.17
CA ILE A 292 15.84 -5.44 14.29
C ILE A 292 16.85 -5.44 13.14
N LEU A 293 18.13 -5.66 13.44
CA LEU A 293 19.18 -5.86 12.43
C LEU A 293 19.64 -7.31 12.48
N LEU A 294 19.62 -7.98 11.32
CA LEU A 294 19.93 -9.39 11.15
C LEU A 294 21.08 -9.60 10.17
N ASP A 295 21.99 -10.51 10.51
CA ASP A 295 22.98 -11.03 9.55
C ASP A 295 22.39 -12.14 8.65
N GLN A 296 23.21 -12.67 7.73
CA GLN A 296 22.82 -13.73 6.79
C GLN A 296 22.42 -15.03 7.50
N GLU A 297 23.00 -15.30 8.66
CA GLU A 297 22.73 -16.47 9.49
C GLU A 297 21.47 -16.30 10.36
N MET A 298 20.70 -15.22 10.18
CA MET A 298 19.52 -14.88 11.00
C MET A 298 19.87 -14.62 12.47
N SER A 299 21.09 -14.17 12.76
CA SER A 299 21.51 -13.74 14.08
C SER A 299 21.17 -12.26 14.30
N LEU A 300 20.75 -11.93 15.52
CA LEU A 300 20.40 -10.58 15.92
C LEU A 300 21.69 -9.77 16.15
N MET A 301 22.06 -8.94 15.18
CA MET A 301 23.19 -8.02 15.29
C MET A 301 22.86 -6.85 16.21
N GLN A 302 21.65 -6.32 16.09
CA GLN A 302 21.20 -5.16 16.84
C GLN A 302 19.67 -5.21 17.03
N ILE A 303 19.19 -4.71 18.17
CA ILE A 303 17.77 -4.56 18.47
C ILE A 303 17.50 -3.19 19.11
N GLY A 304 16.41 -2.54 18.71
CA GLY A 304 15.96 -1.28 19.29
C GLY A 304 15.55 -1.35 20.75
N ASP A 305 15.69 -0.23 21.45
CA ASP A 305 15.48 -0.18 22.91
C ASP A 305 14.04 -0.49 23.34
N GLY A 306 13.05 -0.20 22.49
CA GLY A 306 11.65 -0.55 22.73
C GLY A 306 11.43 -2.06 22.82
N LEU A 307 12.14 -2.82 21.98
CA LEU A 307 12.12 -4.29 21.98
C LEU A 307 13.04 -4.87 23.05
N ARG A 308 14.23 -4.29 23.25
CA ARG A 308 15.21 -4.75 24.25
C ARG A 308 14.64 -4.79 25.67
N ARG A 309 13.82 -3.79 26.03
CA ARG A 309 13.12 -3.78 27.34
C ARG A 309 12.16 -4.97 27.51
N ARG A 310 11.64 -5.54 26.41
CA ARG A 310 10.62 -6.61 26.42
C ARG A 310 11.21 -8.00 26.35
N LEU A 311 12.27 -8.19 25.56
CA LEU A 311 12.91 -9.49 25.40
C LEU A 311 13.71 -9.92 26.64
N GLY A 312 13.82 -9.05 27.65
CA GLY A 312 14.67 -9.25 28.82
C GLY A 312 16.15 -9.06 28.47
N ARG A 313 17.00 -8.90 29.49
CA ARG A 313 18.45 -8.98 29.27
C ARG A 313 18.81 -10.45 29.11
N CYS A 314 19.34 -10.87 27.96
CA CYS A 314 20.02 -12.16 27.86
C CYS A 314 21.11 -12.20 28.93
N ARG A 315 20.97 -13.12 29.88
CA ARG A 315 21.91 -13.30 30.99
C ARG A 315 23.27 -13.84 30.52
N ASP A 316 23.33 -14.39 29.32
CA ASP A 316 24.54 -14.93 28.71
C ASP A 316 25.11 -13.94 27.69
N GLY A 317 26.01 -13.06 28.14
CA GLY A 317 26.69 -12.06 27.31
C GLY A 317 27.68 -12.62 26.28
N GLN A 318 27.54 -13.88 25.86
CA GLN A 318 28.50 -14.59 25.01
C GLN A 318 27.89 -15.24 23.76
N ARG A 319 26.56 -15.42 23.67
CA ARG A 319 25.92 -16.07 22.51
C ARG A 319 25.14 -15.05 21.69
N ARG A 320 25.40 -14.98 20.38
CA ARG A 320 24.54 -14.25 19.44
C ARG A 320 23.14 -14.88 19.50
N THR A 321 22.13 -14.07 19.79
CA THR A 321 20.74 -14.52 19.83
C THR A 321 20.24 -14.73 18.42
N VAL A 322 19.44 -15.79 18.21
CA VAL A 322 18.92 -16.11 16.89
C VAL A 322 17.52 -15.52 16.76
N PHE A 323 17.18 -15.02 15.57
CA PHE A 323 15.87 -14.42 15.30
C PHE A 323 14.70 -15.30 15.77
N ASN A 324 14.75 -16.60 15.45
CA ASN A 324 13.69 -17.56 15.75
C ASN A 324 13.49 -17.83 17.25
N GLU A 325 14.43 -17.45 18.11
CA GLU A 325 14.25 -17.55 19.56
C GLU A 325 13.23 -16.50 20.02
N HIS A 326 13.30 -15.28 19.49
CA HIS A 326 12.51 -14.15 19.99
C HIS A 326 11.33 -13.77 19.10
N PHE A 327 11.39 -14.12 17.82
CA PHE A 327 10.43 -13.66 16.82
C PHE A 327 9.89 -14.81 15.98
N ALA A 328 8.71 -14.60 15.41
CA ALA A 328 8.14 -15.42 14.36
C ALA A 328 7.55 -14.51 13.28
N ILE A 329 7.74 -14.86 12.01
CA ILE A 329 7.08 -14.16 10.90
C ILE A 329 5.64 -14.67 10.84
N VAL A 330 4.67 -13.78 11.06
CA VAL A 330 3.23 -14.06 10.94
C VAL A 330 2.75 -13.77 9.52
N SER A 331 3.30 -12.73 8.91
CA SER A 331 3.02 -12.37 7.52
C SER A 331 4.27 -11.78 6.88
N PRO A 332 4.60 -12.12 5.61
CA PRO A 332 3.99 -13.19 4.82
C PRO A 332 4.26 -14.60 5.39
N GLU A 333 3.50 -15.61 4.96
CA GLU A 333 3.66 -17.00 5.41
C GLU A 333 4.87 -17.67 4.76
N ILE A 334 6.06 -17.25 5.20
CA ILE A 334 7.34 -17.75 4.73
C ILE A 334 8.14 -18.36 5.88
N ARG A 335 9.16 -19.16 5.57
CA ARG A 335 10.12 -19.57 6.60
C ARG A 335 10.96 -18.35 7.00
N ALA A 336 11.37 -18.32 8.26
CA ALA A 336 12.26 -17.30 8.77
C ALA A 336 13.71 -17.62 8.37
N SER A 337 14.02 -17.41 7.09
CA SER A 337 15.37 -17.48 6.53
C SER A 337 15.72 -16.17 5.83
N PHE A 338 17.01 -15.85 5.73
CA PHE A 338 17.47 -14.63 5.07
C PHE A 338 16.96 -14.55 3.64
N GLN A 339 17.09 -15.65 2.89
CA GLN A 339 16.67 -15.71 1.51
C GLN A 339 15.15 -15.60 1.33
N ASP A 340 14.36 -16.30 2.15
CA ASP A 340 12.90 -16.25 2.01
C ASP A 340 12.37 -14.84 2.36
N ILE A 341 13.05 -14.10 3.25
CA ILE A 341 12.72 -12.69 3.51
C ILE A 341 13.06 -11.82 2.29
N LEU A 342 14.20 -12.09 1.63
CA LEU A 342 14.62 -11.32 0.46
C LEU A 342 13.63 -11.40 -0.72
N THR A 343 12.95 -12.54 -0.91
CA THR A 343 11.92 -12.66 -1.97
C THR A 343 10.67 -11.82 -1.68
N MET A 344 10.52 -11.34 -0.44
CA MET A 344 9.34 -10.65 0.06
C MET A 344 9.63 -9.20 0.53
N LEU A 345 10.78 -8.62 0.20
CA LEU A 345 11.20 -7.27 0.66
C LEU A 345 10.18 -6.17 0.38
N ASN A 346 9.50 -6.26 -0.76
CA ASN A 346 8.49 -5.29 -1.17
C ASN A 346 7.09 -5.63 -0.62
N THR A 347 7.03 -6.40 0.47
CA THR A 347 5.81 -6.69 1.22
C THR A 347 5.92 -6.17 2.64
N GLN A 348 4.77 -5.91 3.26
CA GLN A 348 4.71 -5.60 4.67
C GLN A 348 4.81 -6.86 5.52
N PHE A 349 5.71 -6.82 6.50
CA PHE A 349 5.94 -7.89 7.45
C PHE A 349 5.17 -7.67 8.75
N VAL A 350 4.67 -8.75 9.32
CA VAL A 350 4.15 -8.81 10.69
C VAL A 350 4.99 -9.81 11.46
N LEU A 351 5.72 -9.33 12.46
CA LEU A 351 6.57 -10.15 13.34
C LEU A 351 5.90 -10.29 14.70
N ARG A 352 5.71 -11.52 15.16
CA ARG A 352 5.24 -11.81 16.51
C ARG A 352 6.42 -11.93 17.47
N VAL A 353 6.36 -11.17 18.56
CA VAL A 353 7.32 -11.29 19.66
C VAL A 353 6.93 -12.45 20.57
N LYS A 354 7.82 -13.42 20.72
CA LYS A 354 7.68 -14.56 21.64
C LYS A 354 7.94 -14.08 23.07
N GLN A 355 7.05 -14.41 23.99
CA GLN A 355 7.22 -14.09 25.41
C GLN A 355 7.82 -15.31 26.13
N TYR A 356 8.90 -15.10 26.89
CA TYR A 356 9.46 -16.07 27.82
C TYR A 356 9.14 -15.62 29.24
N GLY A 357 8.31 -16.36 29.97
CA GLY A 357 8.16 -16.22 31.42
C GLY A 357 7.08 -15.26 31.95
N GLY A 358 5.82 -15.47 31.58
CA GLY A 358 4.66 -14.89 32.28
C GLY A 358 3.74 -15.99 32.83
N SER A 359 3.86 -16.32 34.12
CA SER A 359 2.89 -17.15 34.84
C SER A 359 1.55 -16.43 34.94
N SER A 360 0.59 -16.84 34.13
CA SER A 360 -0.81 -17.04 34.53
C SER A 360 -1.55 -17.70 33.39
N ALA A 361 -1.98 -18.95 33.61
CA ALA A 361 -2.83 -19.71 32.71
C ALA A 361 -4.25 -19.13 32.53
N ASP A 362 -4.51 -17.89 32.99
CA ASP A 362 -5.84 -17.27 33.06
C ASP A 362 -6.01 -15.98 32.24
N SER A 363 -5.06 -15.61 31.39
CA SER A 363 -5.29 -14.56 30.37
C SER A 363 -4.84 -15.04 28.98
N PRO A 364 -5.73 -15.65 28.18
CA PRO A 364 -5.43 -15.98 26.79
C PRO A 364 -5.40 -14.67 26.00
N GLY A 365 -4.27 -13.98 25.97
CA GLY A 365 -4.10 -12.84 25.09
C GLY A 365 -3.19 -11.74 25.60
N LYS A 366 -2.02 -11.64 24.98
CA LYS A 366 -1.64 -10.51 24.13
C LYS A 366 -0.19 -10.70 23.69
N HIS A 367 0.03 -11.59 22.73
CA HIS A 367 1.26 -11.53 21.94
C HIS A 367 1.39 -10.13 21.36
N MET A 368 2.62 -9.60 21.34
CA MET A 368 2.88 -8.32 20.70
C MET A 368 3.31 -8.59 19.27
N ASP A 369 2.51 -8.12 18.33
CA ASP A 369 2.86 -8.14 16.92
C ASP A 369 3.45 -6.78 16.52
N LEU A 370 4.45 -6.80 15.65
CA LEU A 370 5.13 -5.65 15.07
C LEU A 370 4.85 -5.64 13.57
N LYS A 371 4.34 -4.54 13.04
CA LYS A 371 4.08 -4.35 11.61
C LYS A 371 5.11 -3.40 11.04
N GLY A 372 5.76 -3.80 9.95
CA GLY A 372 6.89 -3.06 9.41
C GLY A 372 7.36 -3.56 8.05
N GLN A 373 8.53 -3.10 7.64
CA GLN A 373 9.18 -3.46 6.39
C GLN A 373 10.57 -4.05 6.68
N MET A 374 10.96 -5.03 5.87
CA MET A 374 12.33 -5.54 5.79
C MET A 374 13.08 -4.79 4.70
N ILE A 375 14.27 -4.30 5.00
CA ILE A 375 15.13 -3.55 4.09
C ILE A 375 16.46 -4.30 4.00
N PHE A 376 16.87 -4.63 2.78
CA PHE A 376 18.19 -5.23 2.54
C PHE A 376 19.25 -4.15 2.41
N MET A 377 20.25 -4.19 3.28
CA MET A 377 21.41 -3.30 3.27
C MET A 377 22.57 -4.03 2.60
N SER A 378 22.78 -3.76 1.30
CA SER A 378 23.77 -4.47 0.49
C SER A 378 25.22 -4.28 0.99
N GLU A 379 25.57 -3.11 1.50
CA GLU A 379 26.93 -2.76 1.94
C GLU A 379 27.44 -3.65 3.08
N ILE A 380 26.55 -3.99 4.01
CA ILE A 380 26.85 -4.86 5.17
C ILE A 380 26.22 -6.24 5.05
N SER A 381 25.52 -6.50 3.93
CA SER A 381 24.76 -7.73 3.68
C SER A 381 23.85 -8.14 4.84
N ALA A 382 23.07 -7.20 5.35
CA ALA A 382 22.19 -7.38 6.50
C ALA A 382 20.73 -7.04 6.17
N LEU A 383 19.80 -7.57 6.95
CA LEU A 383 18.39 -7.21 6.91
C LEU A 383 18.04 -6.30 8.08
N LEU A 384 17.53 -5.11 7.76
CA LEU A 384 16.98 -4.17 8.72
C LEU A 384 15.46 -4.24 8.69
N PHE A 385 14.84 -4.68 9.79
CA PHE A 385 13.42 -4.50 10.03
C PHE A 385 13.17 -3.14 10.67
N LEU A 386 12.31 -2.33 10.05
CA LEU A 386 11.75 -1.11 10.66
C LEU A 386 10.24 -1.30 10.81
N GLY A 387 9.74 -1.23 12.05
CA GLY A 387 8.32 -1.45 12.31
C GLY A 387 7.78 -0.70 13.50
N SER A 388 6.51 -0.98 13.80
CA SER A 388 5.75 -0.40 14.89
C SER A 388 4.84 -1.45 15.52
N PRO A 389 4.53 -1.37 16.83
CA PRO A 389 3.62 -2.31 17.46
C PRO A 389 2.21 -2.21 16.84
N CYS A 390 1.56 -3.35 16.62
CA CYS A 390 0.20 -3.42 16.08
C CYS A 390 -0.84 -3.08 17.16
N VAL A 391 -1.08 -1.80 17.45
CA VAL A 391 -2.01 -1.36 18.50
C VAL A 391 -2.98 -0.31 17.97
N ASP A 392 -4.27 -0.46 18.26
CA ASP A 392 -5.29 0.49 17.81
C ASP A 392 -5.82 1.38 18.93
N LYS A 393 -5.59 0.98 20.20
CA LYS A 393 -6.18 1.61 21.38
C LYS A 393 -5.16 1.80 22.49
N LEU A 394 -5.38 2.80 23.34
CA LEU A 394 -4.49 3.08 24.47
C LEU A 394 -4.49 1.94 25.50
N GLU A 395 -5.63 1.27 25.68
CA GLU A 395 -5.73 0.10 26.57
C GLU A 395 -4.97 -1.12 26.05
N GLU A 396 -4.71 -1.19 24.74
CA GLU A 396 -3.90 -2.26 24.17
C GLU A 396 -2.41 -2.05 24.38
N LEU A 397 -1.95 -0.79 24.33
CA LEU A 397 -0.59 -0.43 24.69
C LEU A 397 -0.28 -0.87 26.12
N THR A 398 -1.07 -0.42 27.09
CA THR A 398 -0.87 -0.76 28.50
C THR A 398 -1.02 -2.26 28.75
N GLY A 399 -1.99 -2.92 28.09
CA GLY A 399 -2.16 -4.37 28.15
C GLY A 399 -0.99 -5.18 27.55
N ARG A 400 -0.16 -4.58 26.69
CA ARG A 400 1.10 -5.16 26.18
C ARG A 400 2.32 -4.61 26.93
N GLY A 401 2.07 -3.87 28.01
CA GLY A 401 3.06 -3.21 28.86
C GLY A 401 3.71 -1.98 28.25
N LEU A 402 3.35 -1.58 27.02
CA LEU A 402 3.90 -0.41 26.32
C LEU A 402 3.29 0.89 26.84
N TYR A 403 4.07 1.96 26.75
CA TYR A 403 3.62 3.32 27.02
C TYR A 403 3.53 4.12 25.72
N LEU A 404 2.72 5.18 25.72
CA LEU A 404 2.66 6.09 24.58
C LEU A 404 4.04 6.72 24.27
N SER A 405 4.88 6.91 25.30
CA SER A 405 6.26 7.40 25.15
C SER A 405 7.20 6.43 24.42
N ASP A 406 6.84 5.14 24.34
CA ASP A 406 7.61 4.16 23.58
C ASP A 406 7.40 4.32 22.06
N ILE A 407 6.35 5.03 21.64
CA ILE A 407 6.09 5.36 20.23
C ILE A 407 6.66 6.77 19.92
N PRO A 408 7.64 6.88 19.00
CA PRO A 408 8.22 8.18 18.64
C PRO A 408 7.19 9.15 18.06
N ILE A 409 7.48 10.46 18.18
CA ILE A 409 6.58 11.52 17.69
C ILE A 409 6.42 11.55 16.16
N HIS A 410 7.43 11.14 15.40
CA HIS A 410 7.37 11.09 13.94
C HIS A 410 6.59 9.87 13.43
N ASN A 411 6.24 8.94 14.32
CA ASN A 411 5.54 7.73 13.97
C ASN A 411 4.02 7.98 13.98
N ALA A 412 3.38 7.85 12.82
CA ALA A 412 1.95 8.08 12.63
C ALA A 412 1.06 7.21 13.53
N LEU A 413 1.55 6.06 14.01
CA LEU A 413 0.82 5.22 14.96
C LEU A 413 0.43 5.99 16.23
N ARG A 414 1.30 6.91 16.68
CA ARG A 414 1.03 7.72 17.87
C ARG A 414 -0.23 8.57 17.69
N ASP A 415 -0.35 9.21 16.52
CA ASP A 415 -1.49 10.06 16.20
C ASP A 415 -2.75 9.22 15.97
N VAL A 416 -2.64 8.06 15.31
CA VAL A 416 -3.76 7.13 15.10
C VAL A 416 -4.36 6.68 16.44
N VAL A 417 -3.52 6.29 17.41
CA VAL A 417 -3.99 5.90 18.74
C VAL A 417 -4.70 7.06 19.45
N LEU A 418 -4.14 8.26 19.38
CA LEU A 418 -4.73 9.46 20.01
C LEU A 418 -6.06 9.87 19.37
N VAL A 419 -6.15 9.84 18.04
CA VAL A 419 -7.39 10.10 17.29
C VAL A 419 -8.45 9.03 17.60
N GLY A 420 -8.03 7.77 17.76
CA GLY A 420 -8.91 6.67 18.19
C GLY A 420 -9.55 6.95 19.55
N GLU A 421 -8.77 7.39 20.54
CA GLU A 421 -9.28 7.76 21.86
C GLU A 421 -10.19 9.01 21.80
N GLN A 422 -9.84 10.01 20.99
CA GLN A 422 -10.68 11.20 20.80
C GLN A 422 -12.03 10.82 20.17
N THR A 423 -12.03 9.94 19.18
CA THR A 423 -13.24 9.45 18.52
C THR A 423 -14.13 8.70 19.50
N LYS A 424 -13.54 7.82 20.33
CA LYS A 424 -14.25 7.09 21.39
C LYS A 424 -14.89 8.04 22.41
N ALA A 425 -14.17 9.09 22.82
CA ALA A 425 -14.71 10.11 23.72
C ALA A 425 -15.87 10.90 23.09
N GLN A 426 -15.74 11.29 21.81
CA GLN A 426 -16.79 11.98 21.06
C GLN A 426 -18.04 11.11 20.87
N ASP A 427 -17.87 9.83 20.54
CA ASP A 427 -19.00 8.89 20.42
C ASP A 427 -19.71 8.69 21.76
N GLY A 428 -18.95 8.61 22.85
CA GLY A 428 -19.49 8.57 24.21
C GLY A 428 -20.33 9.82 24.53
N LEU A 429 -19.83 11.00 24.16
CA LEU A 429 -20.55 12.27 24.33
C LEU A 429 -21.81 12.33 23.46
N LYS A 430 -21.71 11.97 22.17
CA LYS A 430 -22.84 11.93 21.23
C LYS A 430 -23.95 11.00 21.71
N LYS A 431 -23.59 9.82 22.26
CA LYS A 431 -24.55 8.87 22.85
C LYS A 431 -25.24 9.46 24.08
N ARG A 432 -24.52 10.15 24.96
CA ARG A 432 -25.08 10.82 26.15
C ARG A 432 -26.01 11.97 25.75
N LEU A 433 -25.60 12.79 24.78
CA LEU A 433 -26.40 13.88 24.24
C LEU A 433 -27.70 13.36 23.59
N GLY A 434 -27.61 12.27 22.82
CA GLY A 434 -28.79 11.62 22.23
C GLY A 434 -29.77 11.11 23.28
N LYS A 435 -29.27 10.48 24.36
CA LYS A 435 -30.09 10.04 25.50
C LYS A 435 -30.74 11.23 26.21
N ALA A 436 -29.99 12.31 26.47
CA ALA A 436 -30.50 13.51 27.11
C ALA A 436 -31.57 14.20 26.25
N LYS A 437 -31.34 14.32 24.94
CA LYS A 437 -32.33 14.86 23.99
C LYS A 437 -33.60 14.02 23.96
N ALA A 438 -33.48 12.70 23.91
CA ALA A 438 -34.64 11.79 23.95
C ALA A 438 -35.42 11.89 25.27
N ALA A 439 -34.72 11.98 26.41
CA ALA A 439 -35.35 12.17 27.72
C ALA A 439 -36.08 13.52 27.80
N ASN A 440 -35.45 14.60 27.33
CA ASN A 440 -36.04 15.94 27.31
C ASN A 440 -37.26 16.02 26.37
N SER A 441 -37.19 15.40 25.18
CA SER A 441 -38.36 15.32 24.29
C SER A 441 -39.51 14.51 24.89
N ARG A 442 -39.23 13.44 25.65
CA ARG A 442 -40.27 12.67 26.36
C ARG A 442 -40.90 13.47 27.50
N ALA A 443 -40.09 14.15 28.31
CA ALA A 443 -40.59 15.04 29.36
C ALA A 443 -41.44 16.17 28.76
N ALA A 444 -40.96 16.82 27.69
CA ALA A 444 -41.73 17.85 26.99
C ALA A 444 -43.08 17.33 26.44
N LEU A 445 -43.10 16.11 25.88
CA LEU A 445 -44.34 15.53 25.33
C LEU A 445 -45.34 15.11 26.42
N HIS A 446 -44.87 14.75 27.61
CA HIS A 446 -45.71 14.20 28.67
C HIS A 446 -46.09 15.25 29.72
N ASP A 447 -45.16 16.11 30.10
CA ASP A 447 -45.32 17.05 31.21
C ASP A 447 -45.97 18.35 30.74
N ILE A 448 -45.63 18.87 29.55
CA ILE A 448 -46.24 20.12 29.04
C ILE A 448 -47.76 19.97 28.84
N PRO A 449 -48.30 18.86 28.26
CA PRO A 449 -49.75 18.68 28.16
C PRO A 449 -50.41 18.40 29.51
N ARG A 450 -49.71 17.74 30.45
CA ARG A 450 -50.22 17.49 31.80
C ARG A 450 -50.34 18.78 32.61
N GLU A 451 -49.31 19.62 32.56
CA GLU A 451 -49.31 20.93 33.22
C GLU A 451 -50.38 21.85 32.62
N ARG A 452 -50.51 21.88 31.28
CA ARG A 452 -51.59 22.62 30.60
C ARG A 452 -52.98 22.12 30.98
N ARG A 453 -53.20 20.80 31.08
CA ARG A 453 -54.47 20.22 31.56
C ARG A 453 -54.73 20.57 33.01
N SER A 454 -53.72 20.50 33.88
CA SER A 454 -53.85 20.80 35.30
C SER A 454 -54.14 22.29 35.53
N ALA A 455 -53.43 23.19 34.81
CA ALA A 455 -53.69 24.62 34.83
C ALA A 455 -55.09 24.98 34.28
N PHE A 456 -55.55 24.31 33.23
CA PHE A 456 -56.91 24.49 32.70
C PHE A 456 -57.98 24.07 33.71
N VAL A 457 -57.80 22.94 34.40
CA VAL A 457 -58.72 22.46 35.46
C VAL A 457 -58.72 23.41 36.67
N ALA A 458 -57.56 23.93 37.08
CA ALA A 458 -57.47 24.90 38.17
C ALA A 458 -58.14 26.24 37.81
N GLY A 459 -57.99 26.70 36.57
CA GLY A 459 -58.62 27.93 36.08
C GLY A 459 -60.15 27.84 35.96
N THR A 460 -60.69 26.71 35.50
CA THR A 460 -62.15 26.49 35.44
C THR A 460 -62.78 26.32 36.82
N SER A 461 -62.06 25.72 37.77
CA SER A 461 -62.48 25.63 39.18
C SER A 461 -62.60 27.01 39.85
N CYS A 462 -61.76 27.97 39.47
CA CYS A 462 -61.84 29.35 40.00
C CYS A 462 -62.93 30.19 39.32
N ALA A 463 -63.28 29.90 38.06
CA ALA A 463 -64.32 30.64 37.33
C ALA A 463 -65.77 30.20 37.68
N GLY A 464 -65.96 29.03 38.30
CA GLY A 464 -67.27 28.47 38.64
C GLY A 464 -67.95 29.02 39.91
N LYS A 465 -67.41 30.07 40.55
CA LYS A 465 -68.00 30.73 41.73
C LYS A 465 -68.42 32.18 41.42
N LYS A 466 -69.28 32.35 40.43
CA LYS A 466 -70.13 33.54 40.28
C LYS A 466 -71.42 33.11 39.56
N VAL A 467 -72.40 32.65 40.34
CA VAL A 467 -73.81 33.08 40.41
C VAL A 467 -74.38 32.46 41.68
#